data_AF-A0A8S1YA95-F1
#
_entry.id   AF-A0A8S1YA95-F1
#
_cell.length_a   1.000
_cell.length_b   1.000
_cell.length_c   1.000
_cell.angle_alpha   90.00
_cell.angle_beta   90.00
_cell.angle_gamma   90.00
#
_symmetry.space_group_name_H-M   'P 1'
#
loop_
_entity.id
_entity.type
_entity.pdbx_description
1 polymer ?
#
loop_
_entity_poly.entity_id
_entity_poly.type
_entity_poly.pdbx_seq_one_letter_code
_entity_poly.pdbx_strand_id
1 'polypeptide(L)'
;MIKELQIKCVIEGHDFVELACLNEKCKANRVYCHQCLKNGDHVAHMKDQKDLKELIEFFYEVEQENGSLISKLSLMFGEIIKLFTQLNQGLEQKFQFSKDKLLRLNAKQLNQALDQVVKYDEIKKGLFEEIKKF
;
A
#
# COMPACT_ATOMS: atom_id res chain seq x y z
N MET A 1 18.14 28.80 3.83
CA MET A 1 17.21 29.81 3.31
C MET A 1 16.62 29.30 2.01
N ILE A 2 15.34 28.95 2.01
CA ILE A 2 14.62 28.64 0.78
C ILE A 2 14.45 29.97 0.03
N LYS A 3 14.92 30.06 -1.22
CA LYS A 3 14.63 31.23 -2.07
C LYS A 3 13.12 31.39 -2.16
N GLU A 4 12.60 32.58 -1.94
CA GLU A 4 11.16 32.83 -2.09
C GLU A 4 10.71 32.43 -3.50
N LEU A 5 9.77 31.49 -3.57
CA LEU A 5 9.18 31.03 -4.82
C LEU A 5 8.34 32.18 -5.39
N GLN A 6 8.88 32.91 -6.36
CA GLN A 6 8.15 33.95 -7.08
C GLN A 6 7.39 33.34 -8.25
N ILE A 7 6.20 32.81 -7.97
CA ILE A 7 5.33 32.18 -8.96
C ILE A 7 4.20 33.17 -9.30
N LYS A 8 3.99 33.47 -10.59
CA LYS A 8 2.89 34.33 -11.03
C LYS A 8 1.56 33.60 -10.95
N CYS A 9 0.51 34.33 -10.60
CA CYS A 9 -0.85 33.81 -10.68
C CYS A 9 -1.21 33.45 -12.13
N VAL A 10 -2.05 32.42 -12.29
CA VAL A 10 -2.52 31.94 -13.60
C VAL A 10 -3.47 32.94 -14.26
N ILE A 11 -4.13 33.80 -13.49
CA ILE A 11 -5.03 34.84 -14.01
C ILE A 11 -4.18 36.04 -14.45
N GLU A 12 -4.35 36.48 -15.70
CA GLU A 12 -3.60 37.60 -16.25
C GLU A 12 -3.91 38.90 -15.48
N GLY A 13 -2.86 39.70 -15.24
CA GLY A 13 -2.96 40.94 -14.47
C GLY A 13 -2.97 40.75 -12.94
N HIS A 14 -3.00 39.51 -12.44
CA HIS A 14 -2.87 39.24 -11.00
C HIS A 14 -1.41 39.25 -10.51
N ASP A 15 -1.26 39.43 -9.19
CA ASP A 15 0.01 39.42 -8.48
C ASP A 15 0.65 38.03 -8.37
N PHE A 16 1.77 37.94 -7.65
CA PHE A 16 2.41 36.66 -7.31
C PHE A 16 1.52 35.84 -6.37
N VAL A 17 1.62 34.52 -6.48
CA VAL A 17 0.89 33.60 -5.61
C VAL A 17 1.54 33.54 -4.24
N GLU A 18 0.71 33.44 -3.22
CA GLU A 18 1.14 33.46 -1.82
C GLU A 18 0.47 32.34 -1.02
N LEU A 19 -0.63 31.80 -1.52
CA LEU A 19 -1.47 30.85 -0.82
C LEU A 19 -1.71 29.59 -1.65
N ALA A 20 -1.92 28.49 -0.94
CA ALA A 20 -2.33 27.21 -1.49
C ALA A 20 -3.58 26.69 -0.76
N CYS A 21 -4.48 26.02 -1.49
CA CYS A 21 -5.67 25.38 -0.96
C CYS A 21 -5.52 23.85 -0.99
N LEU A 22 -5.60 23.25 0.20
CA LEU A 22 -5.51 21.81 0.42
C LEU A 22 -6.87 21.11 0.51
N ASN A 23 -7.98 21.83 0.42
CA ASN A 23 -9.31 21.20 0.48
C ASN A 23 -9.52 20.24 -0.70
N GLU A 24 -9.87 18.99 -0.43
CA GLU A 24 -10.04 17.93 -1.44
C GLU A 24 -11.09 18.26 -2.50
N LYS A 25 -12.14 19.01 -2.11
CA LYS A 25 -13.28 19.34 -2.96
C LYS A 25 -13.13 20.69 -3.68
N CYS A 26 -12.02 21.40 -3.49
CA CYS A 26 -11.75 22.67 -4.17
C CYS A 26 -11.67 22.46 -5.69
N LYS A 27 -12.46 23.24 -6.43
CA LYS A 27 -12.49 23.24 -7.91
C LYS A 27 -11.75 24.42 -8.55
N ALA A 28 -11.43 25.45 -7.77
CA ALA A 28 -10.65 26.60 -8.21
C ALA A 28 -9.14 26.29 -8.23
N ASN A 29 -8.35 27.19 -8.81
CA ASN A 29 -6.89 27.07 -8.88
C ASN A 29 -6.28 26.96 -7.48
N ARG A 30 -5.67 25.81 -7.16
CA ARG A 30 -5.21 25.54 -5.79
C ARG A 30 -4.09 26.45 -5.32
N VAL A 31 -3.30 27.02 -6.21
CA VAL A 31 -2.26 27.99 -5.88
C VAL A 31 -2.70 29.35 -6.42
N TYR A 32 -2.79 30.35 -5.53
CA TYR A 32 -3.47 31.60 -5.84
C TYR A 32 -2.88 32.78 -5.06
N CYS A 33 -3.22 33.99 -5.52
CA CYS A 33 -2.86 35.25 -4.88
C CYS A 33 -4.06 35.83 -4.11
N HIS A 34 -3.83 36.86 -3.29
CA HIS A 34 -4.89 37.55 -2.55
C HIS A 34 -6.01 38.12 -3.44
N GLN A 35 -5.74 38.43 -4.71
CA GLN A 35 -6.78 38.92 -5.63
C GLN A 35 -7.80 37.82 -5.97
N CYS A 36 -7.38 36.56 -6.15
CA CYS A 36 -8.32 35.45 -6.33
C CYS A 36 -9.23 35.30 -5.10
N LEU A 37 -8.68 35.44 -3.89
CA LEU A 37 -9.45 35.40 -2.65
C LEU A 37 -10.48 36.54 -2.58
N LYS A 38 -10.10 37.76 -2.98
CA LYS A 38 -11.01 38.92 -3.06
C LYS A 38 -12.13 38.72 -4.09
N ASN A 39 -11.85 37.97 -5.15
CA ASN A 39 -12.84 37.62 -6.17
C ASN A 39 -13.82 36.52 -5.70
N GLY A 40 -13.67 36.01 -4.47
CA GLY A 40 -14.55 35.01 -3.87
C GLY A 40 -14.10 33.57 -4.08
N ASP A 41 -12.96 33.33 -4.74
CA ASP A 41 -12.38 32.00 -4.79
C ASP A 41 -11.89 31.60 -3.39
N HIS A 42 -12.02 30.32 -3.03
CA HIS A 42 -11.47 29.72 -1.80
C HIS A 42 -12.05 30.20 -0.45
N VAL A 43 -12.97 31.16 -0.43
CA VAL A 43 -13.62 31.67 0.80
C VAL A 43 -14.37 30.59 1.59
N ALA A 44 -14.84 29.53 0.91
CA ALA A 44 -15.60 28.44 1.52
C ALA A 44 -14.75 27.48 2.37
N HIS A 45 -13.42 27.51 2.22
CA HIS A 45 -12.51 26.58 2.89
C HIS A 45 -11.24 27.29 3.37
N MET A 46 -11.42 28.43 4.04
CA MET A 46 -10.33 29.23 4.63
C MET A 46 -9.42 28.44 5.57
N LYS A 47 -9.97 27.44 6.26
CA LYS A 47 -9.22 26.59 7.21
C LYS A 47 -8.23 25.63 6.55
N ASP A 48 -8.43 25.35 5.26
CA ASP A 48 -7.61 24.41 4.50
C ASP A 48 -6.60 25.17 3.61
N GLN A 49 -6.34 26.44 3.93
CA GLN A 49 -5.39 27.27 3.22
C GLN A 49 -4.04 27.25 3.94
N LYS A 50 -2.96 27.25 3.17
CA LYS A 50 -1.59 27.37 3.66
C LYS A 50 -0.84 28.43 2.90
N ASP A 51 0.12 29.06 3.55
CA ASP A 51 1.10 29.87 2.85
C ASP A 51 1.94 29.00 1.91
N LEU A 52 2.34 29.58 0.79
CA LEU A 52 3.18 28.89 -0.21
C LEU A 52 4.52 28.41 0.40
N LYS A 53 5.01 29.10 1.43
CA LYS A 53 6.21 28.70 2.17
C LYS A 53 6.00 27.39 2.94
N GLU A 54 4.83 27.22 3.57
CA GLU A 54 4.45 25.98 4.26
C GLU A 54 4.12 24.84 3.30
N LEU A 55 3.81 25.15 2.03
CA LEU A 55 3.49 24.13 1.04
C LEU A 55 4.68 23.19 0.78
N ILE A 56 5.91 23.70 0.83
CA ILE A 56 7.12 22.88 0.67
C ILE A 56 7.24 21.88 1.83
N GLU A 57 6.99 22.32 3.06
CA GLU A 57 7.00 21.46 4.24
C GLU A 57 5.91 20.38 4.13
N PHE A 58 4.70 20.78 3.68
CA PHE A 58 3.63 19.83 3.40
C PHE A 58 4.02 18.77 2.35
N PHE A 59 4.68 19.15 1.26
CA PHE A 59 5.17 18.18 0.28
C PHE A 59 6.21 17.22 0.88
N TYR A 60 7.08 17.72 1.75
CA TYR A 60 8.06 16.89 2.44
C TYR A 60 7.40 15.91 3.42
N GLU A 61 6.38 16.34 4.17
CA GLU A 61 5.57 15.48 5.03
C GLU A 61 4.89 14.36 4.22
N VAL A 62 4.25 14.71 3.09
CA VAL A 62 3.61 13.73 2.19
C VAL A 62 4.63 12.73 1.63
N GLU A 63 5.83 13.19 1.26
CA GLU A 63 6.89 12.32 0.77
C GLU A 63 7.34 11.33 1.86
N GLN A 64 7.50 11.79 3.11
CA GLN A 64 7.84 10.93 4.24
C GLN A 64 6.74 9.91 4.54
N GLU A 65 5.48 10.34 4.56
CA GLU A 65 4.33 9.46 4.77
C GLU A 65 4.25 8.37 3.69
N ASN A 66 4.46 8.76 2.43
CA ASN A 66 4.50 7.82 1.32
C ASN A 66 5.66 6.83 1.44
N GLY A 67 6.86 7.28 1.82
CA GLY A 67 8.01 6.41 2.09
C GLY A 67 7.74 5.41 3.23
N SER A 68 7.05 5.85 4.29
CA SER A 68 6.60 4.98 5.38
C SER A 68 5.60 3.93 4.89
N LEU A 69 4.63 4.32 4.06
CA LEU A 69 3.64 3.41 3.48
C LEU A 69 4.31 2.34 2.60
N ILE A 70 5.22 2.74 1.70
CA ILE A 70 5.99 1.82 0.86
C ILE A 70 6.78 0.82 1.72
N SER A 71 7.42 1.30 2.79
CA SER A 71 8.18 0.45 3.70
C SER A 71 7.28 -0.58 4.40
N LYS A 72 6.12 -0.15 4.91
CA LYS A 72 5.13 -1.05 5.55
C LYS A 72 4.61 -2.11 4.57
N LEU A 73 4.25 -1.70 3.35
CA LEU A 73 3.81 -2.62 2.31
C LEU A 73 4.89 -3.65 1.95
N SER A 74 6.15 -3.21 1.89
CA SER A 74 7.28 -4.09 1.59
C SER A 74 7.48 -5.14 2.70
N LEU A 75 7.34 -4.75 3.96
CA LEU A 75 7.39 -5.67 5.10
C LEU A 75 6.25 -6.70 5.05
N MET A 76 5.01 -6.24 4.84
CA MET A 76 3.85 -7.13 4.71
C MET A 76 4.03 -8.12 3.56
N PHE A 77 4.56 -7.66 2.42
CA PHE A 77 4.82 -8.53 1.28
C PHE A 77 5.91 -9.57 1.59
N GLY A 78 6.96 -9.20 2.31
CA GLY A 78 7.98 -10.13 2.80
C GLY A 78 7.39 -11.22 3.72
N GLU A 79 6.48 -10.86 4.61
CA GLU A 79 5.76 -11.82 5.46
C GLU A 79 4.89 -12.77 4.64
N ILE A 80 4.17 -12.26 3.63
CA ILE A 80 3.38 -13.09 2.71
C ILE A 80 4.26 -14.10 1.98
N ILE A 81 5.40 -13.67 1.44
CA ILE A 81 6.35 -14.57 0.77
C ILE A 81 6.84 -15.67 1.72
N LYS A 82 7.15 -15.30 2.97
CA LYS A 82 7.60 -16.26 3.99
C LYS A 82 6.52 -17.28 4.30
N LEU A 83 5.28 -16.84 4.54
CA LEU A 83 4.14 -17.73 4.80
C LEU A 83 3.87 -18.64 3.61
N PHE A 84 3.89 -18.10 2.39
CA PHE A 84 3.73 -18.87 1.16
C PHE A 84 4.82 -19.94 1.01
N THR A 85 6.08 -19.58 1.26
CA THR A 85 7.21 -20.52 1.21
C THR A 85 7.05 -21.64 2.24
N GLN A 86 6.67 -21.29 3.48
CA GLN A 86 6.43 -22.27 4.54
C GLN A 86 5.27 -23.22 4.18
N LEU A 87 4.20 -22.68 3.59
CA LEU A 87 3.08 -23.49 3.12
C LEU A 87 3.53 -24.49 2.05
N ASN A 88 4.25 -24.03 1.03
CA ASN A 88 4.76 -24.90 -0.03
C ASN A 88 5.67 -25.99 0.52
N GLN A 89 6.60 -25.67 1.41
CA GLN A 89 7.46 -26.65 2.06
C GLN A 89 6.66 -27.67 2.87
N GLY A 90 5.62 -27.23 3.59
CA GLY A 90 4.73 -28.13 4.32
C GLY A 90 3.97 -29.09 3.39
N LEU A 91 3.49 -28.59 2.25
CA LEU A 91 2.83 -29.40 1.22
C LEU A 91 3.79 -30.42 0.60
N GLU A 92 4.99 -30.00 0.21
CA GLU A 92 6.03 -30.88 -0.34
C GLU A 92 6.41 -31.96 0.68
N GLN A 93 6.69 -31.60 1.93
CA GLN A 93 7.06 -32.58 2.95
C GLN A 93 5.96 -33.64 3.18
N LYS A 94 4.69 -33.21 3.17
CA LYS A 94 3.54 -34.05 3.49
C LYS A 94 3.05 -34.90 2.31
N PHE A 95 3.08 -34.37 1.09
CA PHE A 95 2.47 -35.01 -0.07
C PHE A 95 3.45 -35.39 -1.18
N GLN A 96 4.70 -34.92 -1.13
CA GLN A 96 5.74 -35.37 -2.05
C GLN A 96 6.38 -36.65 -1.50
N PHE A 97 6.05 -37.76 -2.15
CA PHE A 97 6.61 -39.07 -1.87
C PHE A 97 7.54 -39.49 -3.00
N SER A 98 8.85 -39.50 -2.75
CA SER A 98 9.80 -40.14 -3.66
C SER A 98 9.81 -41.65 -3.44
N LYS A 99 10.20 -42.41 -4.47
CA LYS A 99 10.38 -43.86 -4.39
C LYS A 99 11.30 -44.24 -3.22
N ASP A 100 12.43 -43.55 -3.07
CA ASP A 100 13.38 -43.80 -1.98
C ASP A 100 12.80 -43.49 -0.60
N LYS A 101 11.95 -42.47 -0.48
CA LYS A 101 11.27 -42.13 0.78
C LYS A 101 10.28 -43.24 1.16
N LEU A 102 9.49 -43.73 0.20
CA LEU A 102 8.53 -44.80 0.41
C LEU A 102 9.19 -46.12 0.81
N LEU A 103 10.31 -46.47 0.18
CA LEU A 103 11.07 -47.69 0.47
C LEU A 103 11.70 -47.71 1.87
N ARG A 104 11.84 -46.55 2.53
CA ARG A 104 12.37 -46.42 3.90
C ARG A 104 11.31 -46.47 4.99
N LEU A 105 10.02 -46.48 4.63
CA LEU A 105 8.91 -46.51 5.59
C LEU A 105 8.60 -47.94 6.03
N ASN A 106 8.29 -48.11 7.31
CA ASN A 106 7.69 -49.36 7.80
C ASN A 106 6.17 -49.42 7.47
N ALA A 107 5.55 -50.59 7.66
CA ALA A 107 4.15 -50.80 7.31
C ALA A 107 3.17 -49.80 7.98
N LYS A 108 3.43 -49.41 9.24
CA LYS A 108 2.60 -48.42 9.96
C LYS A 108 2.73 -47.03 9.33
N GLN A 109 3.96 -46.59 9.04
CA GLN A 109 4.23 -45.30 8.41
C GLN A 109 3.70 -45.24 6.98
N LEU A 110 3.83 -46.34 6.22
CA LEU A 110 3.29 -46.44 4.86
C LEU A 110 1.76 -46.36 4.86
N ASN A 111 1.09 -47.03 5.80
CA ASN A 111 -0.36 -46.94 5.95
C ASN A 111 -0.82 -45.51 6.30
N GLN A 112 -0.09 -44.81 7.17
CA GLN A 112 -0.36 -43.39 7.47
C GLN A 112 -0.16 -42.49 6.25
N ALA A 113 0.90 -42.71 5.46
CA ALA A 113 1.14 -41.96 4.23
C ALA A 113 0.02 -42.20 3.20
N LEU A 114 -0.43 -43.46 3.04
CA LEU A 114 -1.55 -43.83 2.19
C LEU A 114 -2.85 -43.14 2.60
N ASP A 115 -3.19 -43.14 3.89
CA ASP A 115 -4.40 -42.47 4.40
C ASP A 115 -4.38 -40.96 4.09
N GLN A 116 -3.22 -40.32 4.20
CA GLN A 116 -3.06 -38.91 3.86
C GLN A 116 -3.20 -38.65 2.35
N VAL A 117 -2.68 -39.54 1.50
CA VAL A 117 -2.79 -39.42 0.04
C VAL A 117 -4.23 -39.63 -0.42
N VAL A 118 -4.93 -40.63 0.13
CA VAL A 118 -6.34 -40.90 -0.21
C VAL A 118 -7.23 -39.71 0.15
N LYS A 119 -6.94 -39.01 1.25
CA LYS A 119 -7.68 -37.82 1.71
C LYS A 119 -7.17 -36.52 1.09
N TYR A 120 -6.22 -36.56 0.15
CA TYR A 120 -5.59 -35.34 -0.37
C TYR A 120 -6.58 -34.39 -1.02
N ASP A 121 -7.55 -34.88 -1.79
CA ASP A 121 -8.54 -34.02 -2.45
C ASP A 121 -9.46 -33.30 -1.46
N GLU A 122 -9.81 -33.93 -0.34
CA GLU A 122 -10.57 -33.29 0.74
C GLU A 122 -9.74 -32.21 1.43
N ILE A 123 -8.49 -32.53 1.76
CA ILE A 123 -7.55 -31.58 2.39
C ILE A 123 -7.29 -30.39 1.47
N LYS A 124 -7.08 -30.63 0.16
CA LYS A 124 -6.89 -29.61 -0.86
C LYS A 124 -8.08 -28.67 -0.91
N LYS A 125 -9.31 -29.19 -0.96
CA LYS A 125 -10.53 -28.36 -0.95
C LYS A 125 -10.63 -27.50 0.31
N GLY A 126 -10.42 -28.09 1.48
CA GLY A 126 -10.45 -27.36 2.76
C GLY A 126 -9.42 -26.23 2.81
N LEU A 127 -8.19 -26.49 2.37
CA LEU A 127 -7.12 -25.49 2.34
C LEU A 127 -7.47 -24.32 1.41
N PHE A 128 -8.03 -24.59 0.22
CA PHE A 128 -8.45 -23.53 -0.70
C PHE A 128 -9.64 -22.72 -0.17
N GLU A 129 -10.55 -23.33 0.57
CA GLU A 129 -11.65 -22.62 1.21
C GLU A 129 -11.17 -21.71 2.34
N GLU A 130 -10.18 -22.13 3.11
CA GLU A 130 -9.54 -21.29 4.14
C GLU A 130 -8.80 -20.11 3.52
N ILE A 131 -8.03 -20.33 2.45
CA ILE A 131 -7.31 -19.26 1.74
C ILE A 131 -8.28 -18.22 1.18
N LYS A 132 -9.44 -18.64 0.65
CA LYS A 132 -10.45 -17.73 0.09
C LYS A 132 -11.18 -16.84 1.12
N LYS A 133 -11.06 -17.14 2.41
CA LYS A 133 -11.68 -16.34 3.48
C LYS A 133 -10.84 -15.12 3.87
N PHE A 134 -9.58 -15.07 3.43
CA PHE A 134 -8.69 -13.93 3.54
C PHE A 134 -8.76 -13.08 2.27
#